data_AF-A0A6C0B4D5-F1
#
_entry.id   AF-A0A6C0B4D5-F1
#
_cell.length_a   1.000
_cell.length_b   1.000
_cell.length_c   1.000
_cell.angle_alpha   90.00
_cell.angle_beta   90.00
_cell.angle_gamma   90.00
#
_symmetry.space_group_name_H-M   'P 1'
#
loop_
_entity.id
_entity.type
_entity.pdbx_description
1 polymer ?
#
loop_
_entity_poly.entity_id
_entity_poly.type
_entity_poly.pdbx_seq_one_letter_code
_entity_poly.pdbx_strand_id
1 'polypeptide(L)'
;MKKDAREICKKCIKKCEKCIKGCRAIKDAKMKQTMKTCINACQICIACCDCVCKCCALDCHEKILSHVKKACKSACKQCASECDNSDMKCCVDCAKCCRACAKEL
;
A
#
# COMPACT_ATOMS: atom_id res chain seq x y z
N MET A 1 16.53 -11.41 -3.88
CA MET A 1 15.08 -11.71 -3.78
C MET A 1 14.43 -11.22 -2.48
N LYS A 2 14.82 -11.67 -1.26
CA LYS A 2 14.18 -11.18 0.00
C LYS A 2 14.46 -9.69 0.30
N LYS A 3 15.68 -9.21 0.01
CA LYS A 3 16.08 -7.79 0.20
C LYS A 3 15.26 -6.85 -0.69
N ASP A 4 15.01 -7.25 -1.94
CA ASP A 4 14.28 -6.44 -2.92
C ASP A 4 12.83 -6.22 -2.49
N ALA A 5 12.14 -7.30 -2.07
CA ALA A 5 10.77 -7.23 -1.56
C ALA A 5 10.62 -6.29 -0.36
N ARG A 6 11.60 -6.29 0.56
CA ARG A 6 11.59 -5.39 1.73
C ARG A 6 11.70 -3.92 1.31
N GLU A 7 12.59 -3.58 0.39
CA GLU A 7 12.76 -2.18 -0.06
C GLU A 7 11.55 -1.68 -0.86
N ILE A 8 10.97 -2.54 -1.72
CA ILE A 8 9.72 -2.27 -2.43
C ILE A 8 8.59 -1.96 -1.43
N CYS A 9 8.39 -2.82 -0.42
CA CYS A 9 7.36 -2.62 0.60
C CYS A 9 7.60 -1.34 1.43
N LYS A 10 8.83 -1.03 1.84
CA LYS A 10 9.14 0.22 2.55
C LYS A 10 8.80 1.46 1.73
N LYS A 11 9.09 1.45 0.42
CA LYS A 11 8.74 2.55 -0.49
C LYS A 11 7.22 2.70 -0.61
N CYS A 12 6.50 1.59 -0.72
CA CYS A 12 5.04 1.57 -0.76
C CYS A 12 4.43 2.13 0.54
N ILE A 13 4.90 1.70 1.72
CA ILE A 13 4.46 2.21 3.03
C ILE A 13 4.59 3.74 3.08
N LYS A 14 5.77 4.28 2.77
CA LYS A 14 6.00 5.74 2.78
C LYS A 14 5.05 6.49 1.84
N LYS A 15 4.65 5.90 0.72
CA LYS A 15 3.69 6.52 -0.22
C LYS A 15 2.25 6.44 0.31
N CYS A 16 1.84 5.32 0.88
CA CYS A 16 0.53 5.18 1.53
C CYS A 16 0.38 6.15 2.71
N GLU A 17 1.40 6.31 3.55
CA GLU A 17 1.38 7.28 4.66
C GLU A 17 1.21 8.73 4.18
N LYS A 18 1.91 9.10 3.11
CA LYS A 18 1.76 10.42 2.47
C LYS A 18 0.36 10.59 1.89
N CYS A 19 -0.20 9.54 1.28
CA CYS A 19 -1.58 9.54 0.78
C CYS A 19 -2.57 9.78 1.91
N ILE A 20 -2.46 9.03 3.02
CA ILE A 20 -3.33 9.20 4.19
C ILE A 20 -3.28 10.64 4.72
N LYS A 21 -2.09 11.24 4.83
CA LYS A 21 -1.95 12.64 5.25
C LYS A 21 -2.67 13.60 4.29
N GLY A 22 -2.55 13.38 2.98
CA GLY A 22 -3.26 14.16 1.96
C GLY A 22 -4.78 14.00 2.04
N CYS A 23 -5.28 12.77 2.11
CA CYS A 23 -6.70 12.46 2.23
C CYS A 23 -7.32 13.07 3.50
N ARG A 24 -6.58 13.09 4.62
CA ARG A 24 -7.03 13.72 5.88
C ARG A 24 -7.08 15.24 5.81
N ALA A 25 -6.33 15.88 4.91
CA ALA A 25 -6.34 17.32 4.74
C ALA A 25 -7.58 17.83 3.98
N ILE A 26 -8.32 16.94 3.31
CA ILE A 26 -9.54 17.30 2.58
C ILE A 26 -10.68 17.58 3.55
N LYS A 27 -11.25 18.78 3.45
CA LYS A 27 -12.41 19.23 4.23
C LYS A 27 -13.74 19.16 3.45
N ASP A 28 -13.69 18.86 2.15
CA ASP A 28 -14.88 18.75 1.31
C ASP A 28 -15.73 17.54 1.72
N ALA A 29 -16.98 17.80 2.11
CA ALA A 29 -17.92 16.78 2.54
C ALA A 29 -18.27 15.76 1.45
N LYS A 30 -18.29 16.17 0.17
CA LYS A 30 -18.56 15.29 -0.98
C LYS A 30 -17.44 14.27 -1.17
N MET A 31 -16.20 14.65 -0.85
CA MET A 31 -15.02 13.78 -0.96
C MET A 31 -14.77 12.94 0.30
N LYS A 32 -15.44 13.24 1.41
CA LYS A 32 -15.16 12.62 2.73
C LYS A 32 -15.26 11.10 2.70
N GLN A 33 -16.29 10.54 2.05
CA GLN A 33 -16.46 9.09 1.97
C GLN A 33 -15.37 8.44 1.10
N THR A 34 -15.09 9.00 -0.07
CA THR A 34 -14.01 8.56 -0.96
C THR A 34 -12.66 8.57 -0.25
N MET A 35 -12.35 9.64 0.48
CA MET A 35 -11.11 9.75 1.25
C MET A 35 -11.05 8.73 2.39
N LYS A 36 -12.17 8.45 3.05
CA LYS A 36 -12.24 7.41 4.09
C LYS A 36 -11.93 6.02 3.53
N THR A 37 -12.51 5.66 2.39
CA THR A 37 -12.23 4.38 1.73
C THR A 37 -10.77 4.29 1.27
N CYS A 38 -10.23 5.36 0.68
CA CYS A 38 -8.82 5.45 0.30
C CYS A 38 -7.87 5.29 1.51
N ILE A 39 -8.15 5.97 2.62
CA ILE A 39 -7.38 5.85 3.86
C ILE A 39 -7.39 4.41 4.37
N ASN A 40 -8.56 3.78 4.43
CA ASN A 40 -8.68 2.39 4.88
C ASN A 40 -7.86 1.44 4.01
N ALA A 41 -7.92 1.60 2.69
CA ALA A 41 -7.15 0.78 1.76
C ALA A 41 -5.64 1.02 1.90
N CYS A 42 -5.20 2.26 2.09
CA CYS A 42 -3.80 2.60 2.39
C CYS A 42 -3.33 1.95 3.70
N GLN A 43 -4.14 1.96 4.75
CA GLN A 43 -3.81 1.33 6.04
C GLN A 43 -3.66 -0.18 5.92
N ILE A 44 -4.56 -0.85 5.20
CA ILE A 44 -4.46 -2.29 4.92
C ILE A 44 -3.19 -2.58 4.12
N CYS A 45 -2.91 -1.79 3.09
CA CYS A 45 -1.70 -1.92 2.28
C CYS A 45 -0.42 -1.78 3.12
N ILE A 46 -0.38 -0.80 4.04
CA ILE A 46 0.72 -0.61 4.99
C ILE A 46 0.90 -1.85 5.87
N ALA A 47 -0.18 -2.35 6.48
CA ALA A 47 -0.11 -3.53 7.35
C ALA A 47 0.45 -4.76 6.61
N CYS A 48 0.02 -5.00 5.37
CA CYS A 48 0.54 -6.10 4.57
C CYS A 48 2.01 -5.89 4.17
N CYS A 49 2.40 -4.67 3.75
CA CYS A 49 3.79 -4.36 3.41
C CYS A 49 4.72 -4.46 4.63
N ASP A 50 4.25 -4.08 5.81
CA ASP A 50 4.98 -4.21 7.07
C ASP A 50 5.16 -5.69 7.44
N CYS A 51 4.14 -6.52 7.21
CA CYS A 51 4.22 -7.97 7.38
C CYS A 51 5.30 -8.60 6.46
N VAL A 52 5.37 -8.21 5.19
CA VAL A 52 6.47 -8.62 4.28
C VAL A 52 7.81 -8.18 4.85
N CYS A 53 7.93 -6.91 5.26
CA CYS A 53 9.18 -6.37 5.83
C CYS A 53 9.66 -7.17 7.05
N LYS A 54 8.75 -7.46 7.98
CA LYS A 54 9.02 -8.27 9.19
C LYS A 54 9.41 -9.69 8.81
N CYS A 55 8.69 -10.31 7.89
CA CYS A 55 8.96 -11.67 7.47
C CYS A 55 10.32 -11.81 6.77
N CYS A 56 10.73 -10.79 6.00
CA CYS A 56 12.09 -10.70 5.45
C CYS A 56 13.16 -10.44 6.52
N ALA A 57 12.85 -9.70 7.59
CA ALA A 57 13.80 -9.42 8.67
C ALA A 57 14.02 -10.60 9.62
N LEU A 58 12.96 -11.40 9.85
CA LEU A 58 12.97 -12.60 10.69
C LEU A 58 13.41 -13.87 9.93
N ASP A 59 13.82 -13.73 8.68
CA ASP A 59 14.11 -14.83 7.75
C ASP A 59 13.05 -15.95 7.78
N CYS A 60 11.79 -15.58 7.57
CA CYS A 60 10.71 -16.55 7.42
C CYS A 60 11.04 -17.65 6.40
N HIS A 61 10.48 -18.83 6.65
CA HIS A 61 10.43 -19.91 5.68
C HIS A 61 9.80 -19.45 4.35
N GLU A 62 10.34 -19.90 3.21
CA GLU A 62 9.98 -19.37 1.89
C GLU A 62 8.48 -19.54 1.54
N LYS A 63 7.86 -20.63 1.97
CA LYS A 63 6.40 -20.84 1.81
C LYS A 63 5.57 -19.77 2.54
N ILE A 64 5.97 -19.38 3.75
CA ILE A 64 5.30 -18.33 4.52
C ILE A 64 5.47 -17.00 3.80
N LEU A 65 6.70 -16.68 3.41
CA LEU A 65 6.99 -15.45 2.66
C LEU A 65 6.18 -15.36 1.36
N SER A 66 6.00 -16.46 0.64
CA SER A 66 5.18 -16.52 -0.58
C SER A 66 3.72 -16.17 -0.30
N HIS A 67 3.11 -16.73 0.75
CA HIS A 67 1.74 -16.40 1.15
C HIS A 67 1.59 -14.95 1.58
N VAL A 68 2.53 -14.44 2.39
CA VAL A 68 2.53 -13.04 2.85
C VAL A 68 2.66 -12.09 1.65
N LYS A 69 3.54 -12.38 0.70
CA LYS A 69 3.68 -11.62 -0.55
C LYS A 69 2.38 -11.63 -1.36
N LYS A 70 1.72 -12.79 -1.52
CA LYS A 70 0.46 -12.90 -2.26
C LYS A 70 -0.64 -12.05 -1.62
N ALA A 71 -0.78 -12.09 -0.30
CA ALA A 71 -1.73 -11.23 0.42
C ALA A 71 -1.40 -9.75 0.24
N CYS A 72 -0.12 -9.38 0.33
CA CYS A 72 0.34 -8.01 0.12
C CYS A 72 0.09 -7.51 -1.30
N LYS A 73 0.28 -8.35 -2.34
CA LYS A 73 -0.09 -8.02 -3.73
C LYS A 73 -1.56 -7.66 -3.86
N SER A 74 -2.45 -8.45 -3.26
CA SER A 74 -3.89 -8.20 -3.31
C SER A 74 -4.24 -6.87 -2.62
N ALA A 75 -3.68 -6.61 -1.44
CA ALA A 75 -3.87 -5.35 -0.73
C ALA A 75 -3.35 -4.15 -1.53
N CYS A 76 -2.19 -4.27 -2.19
CA CYS A 76 -1.65 -3.23 -3.05
C CYS A 76 -2.56 -2.95 -4.26
N LYS A 77 -3.10 -4.00 -4.92
CA LYS A 77 -4.04 -3.83 -6.04
C LYS A 77 -5.33 -3.13 -5.61
N GLN A 78 -5.90 -3.54 -4.48
CA GLN A 78 -7.09 -2.90 -3.93
C GLN A 78 -6.81 -1.44 -3.55
N CYS A 79 -5.69 -1.17 -2.88
CA CYS A 79 -5.28 0.20 -2.55
C CYS A 79 -5.10 1.08 -3.79
N ALA A 80 -4.52 0.55 -4.87
CA ALA A 80 -4.42 1.27 -6.13
C ALA A 80 -5.80 1.61 -6.70
N SER A 81 -6.72 0.64 -6.73
CA SER A 81 -8.10 0.84 -7.21
C SER A 81 -8.84 1.92 -6.42
N GLU A 82 -8.71 1.92 -5.08
CA GLU A 82 -9.36 2.93 -4.24
C GLU A 82 -8.74 4.31 -4.40
N CYS A 83 -7.42 4.38 -4.64
CA CYS A 83 -6.74 5.64 -4.91
C CYS A 83 -7.08 6.21 -6.30
N ASP A 84 -7.40 5.37 -7.28
CA ASP A 84 -7.79 5.83 -8.63
C ASP A 84 -9.16 6.53 -8.63
N ASN A 85 -9.96 6.42 -7.56
CA ASN A 85 -11.21 7.18 -7.38
C ASN A 85 -10.98 8.67 -7.06
N SER A 86 -9.75 9.17 -7.16
CA SER A 86 -9.40 10.56 -6.87
C SER A 86 -8.22 11.05 -7.73
N ASP A 87 -8.39 12.21 -8.36
CA ASP A 87 -7.33 12.89 -9.12
C ASP A 87 -6.31 13.62 -8.24
N MET A 88 -6.42 13.53 -6.91
CA MET A 88 -5.46 14.12 -6.00
C MET A 88 -4.06 13.55 -6.27
N LYS A 89 -3.07 14.43 -6.37
CA LYS A 89 -1.67 14.04 -6.62
C LYS A 89 -1.18 12.94 -5.68
N CYS A 90 -1.55 12.99 -4.39
CA CYS A 90 -1.15 11.97 -3.43
C CYS A 90 -1.78 10.60 -3.71
N CYS A 91 -3.03 10.56 -4.16
CA CYS A 91 -3.75 9.34 -4.54
C CYS A 91 -3.16 8.76 -5.83
N VAL A 92 -2.95 9.59 -6.86
CA VAL A 92 -2.33 9.17 -8.14
C VAL A 92 -0.93 8.60 -7.92
N ASP A 93 -0.10 9.28 -7.12
CA ASP A 93 1.24 8.80 -6.78
C ASP A 93 1.21 7.50 -5.96
N CYS A 94 0.23 7.38 -5.06
CA CYS A 94 0.02 6.18 -4.25
C CYS A 94 -0.39 4.99 -5.12
N ALA A 95 -1.39 5.17 -6.00
CA ALA A 95 -1.88 4.14 -6.91
C ALA A 95 -0.77 3.59 -7.82
N LYS A 96 0.05 4.49 -8.40
CA LYS A 96 1.23 4.10 -9.19
C LYS A 96 2.22 3.29 -8.36
N CYS A 97 2.50 3.71 -7.13
CA CYS A 97 3.42 2.98 -6.24
C CYS A 97 2.86 1.61 -5.83
N CYS A 98 1.57 1.51 -5.54
CA CYS A 98 0.92 0.27 -5.16
C CYS A 98 0.86 -0.73 -6.33
N ARG A 99 0.62 -0.26 -7.57
CA ARG A 99 0.72 -1.09 -8.78
C ARG A 99 2.13 -1.65 -8.97
N ALA A 100 3.16 -0.82 -8.82
CA ALA A 100 4.55 -1.26 -8.90
C ALA A 100 4.86 -2.31 -7.81
N CYS A 101 4.48 -2.03 -6.56
CA CYS A 101 4.63 -2.96 -5.44
C CYS A 101 3.97 -4.32 -5.73
N ALA A 102 2.74 -4.34 -6.22
CA ALA A 102 2.02 -5.56 -6.56
C ALA A 102 2.67 -6.37 -7.70
N LYS A 103 3.34 -5.69 -8.63
CA LYS A 103 4.03 -6.33 -9.76
C LYS A 103 5.37 -6.94 -9.35
N GLU A 104 6.10 -6.27 -8.45
CA GLU A 104 7.47 -6.63 -8.09
C GLU A 104 7.59 -7.54 -6.85
N LEU A 105 6.53 -7.65 -6.03
CA LEU A 105 6.46 -8.65 -4.96
C LEU A 105 6.42 -10.09 -5.50
#